data_AF-A0A428KCE3-F1
#
_entry.id   AF-A0A428KCE3-F1
#
_cell.length_a   1.000
_cell.length_b   1.000
_cell.length_c   1.000
_cell.angle_alpha   90.00
_cell.angle_beta   90.00
_cell.angle_gamma   90.00
#
_symmetry.space_group_name_H-M   'P 1'
#
loop_
_entity.id
_entity.type
_entity.pdbx_description
1 polymer ?
#
loop_
_entity_poly.entity_id
_entity_poly.type
_entity_poly.pdbx_seq_one_letter_code
_entity_poly.pdbx_strand_id
1 'polypeptide(L)'
;MKKLSFLAASLLVTGGAFAQGSNLQTSTQTGTMHQLTVNQTGGLNQASSTQRDAHNSLTQTQSGTSNKATSDQRDTYQQAWQTQSGSSNEASVKQGDNIPLDGYNKAYQTQTGSNNKATATQLSGSNLSVQTQAGTRNEATVFQSASEGNKAYQTQVSAPGYPGSPDKNKANILQLGANNTATQMQRGVESEASISQTSGSNNVASQDQGANYTGSYRAKAAITQSGNGNLATQNQRHDYQTATIEQSGGGNNKAYQDQDAPGDFITPGNTAYISQNGGGSHIASQTQFGSGNVATTLQGASGNQSYVTQTGNGNVSSVSQNR
;
A
#
# COMPACT_ATOMS: atom_id res chain seq x y z
N MET A 1 43.02 47.93 52.32
CA MET A 1 42.89 48.29 50.89
C MET A 1 42.60 47.03 50.09
N LYS A 2 41.66 47.14 49.14
CA LYS A 2 40.84 46.05 48.57
C LYS A 2 41.63 45.10 47.66
N LYS A 3 41.28 43.81 47.69
CA LYS A 3 41.79 42.73 46.83
C LYS A 3 41.37 43.00 45.38
N LEU A 4 42.34 42.98 44.45
CA LEU A 4 42.12 43.11 43.02
C LEU A 4 41.79 41.71 42.46
N SER A 5 40.53 41.49 42.10
CA SER A 5 40.03 40.27 41.45
C SER A 5 40.23 40.37 39.93
N PHE A 6 41.03 39.49 39.36
CA PHE A 6 41.08 39.25 37.91
C PHE A 6 39.86 38.42 37.50
N LEU A 7 38.89 39.06 36.85
CA LEU A 7 37.78 38.39 36.17
C LEU A 7 38.18 38.22 34.70
N ALA A 8 38.47 36.97 34.28
CA ALA A 8 38.65 36.64 32.88
C ALA A 8 37.31 36.80 32.16
N ALA A 9 37.17 37.84 31.34
CA ALA A 9 36.05 38.01 30.43
C ALA A 9 36.19 36.96 29.32
N SER A 10 35.42 35.87 29.41
CA SER A 10 35.21 34.98 28.28
C SER A 10 34.42 35.73 27.21
N LEU A 11 35.08 35.93 26.07
CA LEU A 11 34.49 36.46 24.86
C LEU A 11 33.37 35.53 24.41
N LEU A 12 32.12 35.91 24.69
CA LEU A 12 30.93 35.26 24.16
C LEU A 12 30.83 35.65 22.68
N VAL A 13 31.50 34.87 21.81
CA VAL A 13 31.21 34.92 20.38
C VAL A 13 29.83 34.28 20.21
N THR A 14 28.80 35.12 20.07
CA THR A 14 27.48 34.72 19.61
C THR A 14 27.58 34.35 18.13
N GLY A 15 28.15 33.17 17.85
CA GLY A 15 27.94 32.48 16.59
C GLY A 15 26.49 32.02 16.57
N GLY A 16 25.66 32.68 15.76
CA GLY A 16 24.28 32.30 15.54
C GLY A 16 24.20 30.87 15.01
N ALA A 17 24.00 29.90 15.92
CA ALA A 17 23.42 28.63 15.56
C ALA A 17 21.97 28.92 15.18
N PHE A 18 21.69 28.96 13.87
CA PHE A 18 20.33 28.85 13.38
C PHE A 18 19.69 27.65 14.08
N ALA A 19 18.63 27.90 14.85
CA ALA A 19 17.83 26.87 15.48
C ALA A 19 17.17 26.01 14.40
N GLN A 20 17.85 24.96 13.95
CA GLN A 20 17.20 23.83 13.30
C GLN A 20 16.43 23.10 14.39
N GLY A 21 15.10 23.12 14.32
CA GLY A 21 14.24 22.53 15.35
C GLY A 21 14.63 21.07 15.64
N SER A 22 14.78 20.74 16.92
CA SER A 22 15.25 19.42 17.37
C SER A 22 14.36 18.30 16.88
N ASN A 23 14.95 17.15 16.54
CA ASN A 23 14.21 15.90 16.39
C ASN A 23 13.66 15.45 17.75
N LEU A 24 12.47 14.85 17.76
CA LEU A 24 11.81 14.28 18.92
C LEU A 24 11.76 12.76 18.78
N GLN A 25 12.19 12.06 19.82
CA GLN A 25 12.08 10.61 19.90
C GLN A 25 11.48 10.21 21.26
N THR A 26 10.49 9.31 21.22
CA THR A 26 9.82 8.75 22.41
C THR A 26 9.73 7.24 22.26
N SER A 27 10.21 6.49 23.25
CA SER A 27 10.17 5.03 23.20
C SER A 27 9.80 4.41 24.54
N THR A 28 8.89 3.44 24.50
CA THR A 28 8.43 2.67 25.66
C THR A 28 8.59 1.18 25.36
N GLN A 29 9.35 0.47 26.19
CA GLN A 29 9.54 -0.98 26.09
C GLN A 29 9.10 -1.63 27.41
N THR A 30 8.12 -2.53 27.36
CA THR A 30 7.64 -3.27 28.54
C THR A 30 7.68 -4.77 28.27
N GLY A 31 8.58 -5.51 28.91
CA GLY A 31 8.78 -6.93 28.62
C GLY A 31 10.25 -7.34 28.52
N THR A 32 10.57 -8.40 27.77
CA THR A 32 11.94 -8.95 27.69
C THR A 32 12.48 -9.01 26.25
N MET A 33 13.78 -8.80 26.08
CA MET A 33 14.50 -9.00 24.79
C MET A 33 13.98 -8.17 23.60
N HIS A 34 13.53 -6.94 23.83
CA HIS A 34 13.19 -6.00 22.75
C HIS A 34 14.43 -5.38 22.13
N GLN A 35 14.45 -5.26 20.79
CA GLN A 35 15.44 -4.49 20.05
C GLN A 35 14.76 -3.27 19.43
N LEU A 36 15.30 -2.09 19.73
CA LEU A 36 14.85 -0.82 19.16
C LEU A 36 16.06 -0.06 18.63
N THR A 37 15.97 0.43 17.40
CA THR A 37 16.96 1.34 16.81
C THR A 37 16.24 2.52 16.18
N VAL A 38 16.54 3.74 16.63
CA VAL A 38 16.00 4.97 16.05
C VAL A 38 17.16 5.85 15.57
N ASN A 39 17.14 6.23 14.30
CA ASN A 39 18.13 7.13 13.70
C ASN A 39 17.40 8.30 13.02
N GLN A 40 17.63 9.54 13.48
CA GLN A 40 17.00 10.75 12.96
C GLN A 40 18.07 11.75 12.51
N THR A 41 18.05 12.10 11.24
CA THR A 41 18.95 13.10 10.63
C THR A 41 18.13 14.21 9.98
N GLY A 42 18.59 15.46 10.10
CA GLY A 42 17.80 16.64 9.75
C GLY A 42 17.02 17.23 10.94
N GLY A 43 15.92 17.94 10.70
CA GLY A 43 15.24 18.74 11.74
C GLY A 43 13.74 18.42 11.89
N LEU A 44 13.20 18.59 13.09
CA LEU A 44 11.78 18.41 13.42
C LEU A 44 11.20 17.01 13.15
N ASN A 45 12.03 15.98 12.95
CA ASN A 45 11.53 14.61 12.79
C ASN A 45 11.00 14.09 14.13
N GLN A 46 9.91 13.32 14.09
CA GLN A 46 9.27 12.71 15.26
C GLN A 46 9.25 11.19 15.10
N ALA A 47 9.84 10.48 16.06
CA ALA A 47 9.81 9.02 16.15
C ALA A 47 9.13 8.61 17.47
N SER A 48 8.13 7.74 17.38
CA SER A 48 7.46 7.17 18.54
C SER A 48 7.41 5.66 18.42
N SER A 49 7.77 4.95 19.48
CA SER A 49 7.71 3.49 19.51
C SER A 49 7.18 2.94 20.82
N THR A 50 6.28 1.96 20.77
CA THR A 50 5.90 1.14 21.91
C THR A 50 6.10 -0.34 21.59
N GLN A 51 6.83 -1.06 22.42
CA GLN A 51 7.03 -2.51 22.31
C GLN A 51 6.61 -3.18 23.62
N ARG A 52 5.69 -4.15 23.55
CA ARG A 52 5.23 -4.94 24.70
C ARG A 52 5.60 -6.42 24.55
N ASP A 53 5.51 -7.20 25.62
CA ASP A 53 5.79 -8.65 25.67
C ASP A 53 7.24 -9.07 25.46
N ALA A 54 7.59 -9.77 24.38
CA ALA A 54 8.93 -10.33 24.21
C ALA A 54 9.41 -10.37 22.77
N HIS A 55 10.74 -10.22 22.57
CA HIS A 55 11.42 -10.41 21.28
C HIS A 55 10.96 -9.52 20.11
N ASN A 56 10.36 -8.37 20.41
CA ASN A 56 10.00 -7.40 19.39
C ASN A 56 11.22 -6.65 18.86
N SER A 57 11.28 -6.48 17.54
CA SER A 57 12.34 -5.74 16.84
C SER A 57 11.75 -4.58 16.06
N LEU A 58 12.23 -3.37 16.31
CA LEU A 58 11.82 -2.16 15.62
C LEU A 58 13.03 -1.34 15.19
N THR A 59 13.06 -0.94 13.92
CA THR A 59 14.01 0.06 13.41
C THR A 59 13.27 1.23 12.75
N GLN A 60 13.55 2.44 13.19
CA GLN A 60 13.02 3.68 12.61
C GLN A 60 14.18 4.55 12.12
N THR A 61 14.22 4.85 10.83
CA THR A 61 15.23 5.75 10.24
C THR A 61 14.52 6.91 9.54
N GLN A 62 14.82 8.14 9.92
CA GLN A 62 14.26 9.36 9.35
C GLN A 62 15.38 10.28 8.88
N SER A 63 15.32 10.72 7.62
CA SER A 63 16.22 11.71 7.05
C SER A 63 15.43 12.84 6.41
N GLY A 64 15.76 14.08 6.75
CA GLY A 64 15.13 15.29 6.22
C GLY A 64 14.35 16.06 7.28
N THR A 65 13.20 16.62 6.93
CA THR A 65 12.49 17.59 7.79
C THR A 65 11.06 17.19 8.13
N SER A 66 10.66 17.27 9.39
CA SER A 66 9.27 17.07 9.84
C SER A 66 8.66 15.71 9.52
N ASN A 67 9.46 14.65 9.34
CA ASN A 67 8.92 13.30 9.15
C ASN A 67 8.38 12.75 10.48
N LYS A 68 7.32 11.95 10.44
CA LYS A 68 6.70 11.29 11.60
C LYS A 68 6.68 9.78 11.41
N ALA A 69 7.29 9.03 12.33
CA ALA A 69 7.30 7.58 12.35
C ALA A 69 6.72 7.10 13.69
N THR A 70 5.66 6.31 13.65
CA THR A 70 5.05 5.69 14.83
C THR A 70 5.00 4.18 14.65
N SER A 71 5.39 3.42 15.68
CA SER A 71 5.23 1.97 15.70
C SER A 71 4.72 1.48 17.06
N ASP A 72 3.75 0.58 17.06
CA ASP A 72 3.16 -0.06 18.23
C ASP A 72 3.15 -1.59 18.01
N GLN A 73 3.98 -2.32 18.76
CA GLN A 73 4.14 -3.77 18.71
C GLN A 73 3.68 -4.37 20.03
N ARG A 74 2.57 -5.13 20.02
CA ARG A 74 1.88 -5.54 21.25
C ARG A 74 1.99 -7.02 21.62
N ASP A 75 2.43 -7.88 20.71
CA ASP A 75 2.61 -9.33 20.94
C ASP A 75 4.08 -9.74 20.82
N THR A 76 4.39 -11.04 20.80
CA THR A 76 5.78 -11.54 20.71
C THR A 76 6.33 -11.66 19.27
N TYR A 77 7.64 -11.49 19.11
CA TYR A 77 8.37 -11.67 17.84
C TYR A 77 7.91 -10.80 16.66
N GLN A 78 7.31 -9.65 16.93
CA GLN A 78 6.92 -8.69 15.90
C GLN A 78 8.15 -7.95 15.36
N GLN A 79 8.18 -7.73 14.05
CA GLN A 79 9.25 -7.00 13.38
C GLN A 79 8.69 -5.83 12.57
N ALA A 80 9.24 -4.63 12.80
CA ALA A 80 8.85 -3.42 12.11
C ALA A 80 10.07 -2.62 11.66
N TRP A 81 10.08 -2.22 10.40
CA TRP A 81 11.08 -1.32 9.82
C TRP A 81 10.39 -0.14 9.14
N GLN A 82 10.70 1.07 9.58
CA GLN A 82 10.18 2.31 9.00
C GLN A 82 11.34 3.18 8.55
N THR A 83 11.44 3.45 7.25
CA THR A 83 12.44 4.34 6.66
C THR A 83 11.76 5.48 5.93
N GLN A 84 12.08 6.72 6.30
CA GLN A 84 11.52 7.93 5.69
C GLN A 84 12.65 8.86 5.25
N SER A 85 12.62 9.30 4.00
CA SER A 85 13.57 10.27 3.44
C SER A 85 12.82 11.40 2.75
N GLY A 86 13.12 12.65 3.12
CA GLY A 86 12.50 13.85 2.55
C GLY A 86 11.72 14.65 3.60
N SER A 87 10.55 15.18 3.25
CA SER A 87 9.83 16.14 4.12
C SER A 87 8.39 15.74 4.44
N SER A 88 7.99 15.88 5.70
CA SER A 88 6.60 15.68 6.15
C SER A 88 5.99 14.31 5.82
N ASN A 89 6.80 13.25 5.69
CA ASN A 89 6.25 11.90 5.50
C ASN A 89 5.71 11.35 6.83
N GLU A 90 4.61 10.58 6.79
CA GLU A 90 4.04 9.89 7.95
C GLU A 90 4.03 8.36 7.73
N ALA A 91 4.68 7.62 8.63
CA ALA A 91 4.75 6.17 8.65
C ALA A 91 4.15 5.66 9.96
N SER A 92 3.22 4.72 9.89
CA SER A 92 2.56 4.13 11.05
C SER A 92 2.47 2.61 10.93
N VAL A 93 3.01 1.89 11.91
CA VAL A 93 2.88 0.43 12.05
C VAL A 93 2.16 0.11 13.35
N LYS A 94 1.13 -0.73 13.27
CA LYS A 94 0.49 -1.37 14.43
C LYS A 94 0.47 -2.87 14.23
N GLN A 95 1.16 -3.61 15.09
CA GLN A 95 1.22 -5.07 15.07
C GLN A 95 0.70 -5.62 16.40
N GLY A 96 -0.34 -6.43 16.30
CA GLY A 96 -0.97 -7.08 17.42
C GLY A 96 -2.22 -6.42 17.96
N ASP A 97 -3.03 -7.25 18.62
CA ASP A 97 -4.29 -6.90 19.25
C ASP A 97 -4.37 -7.35 20.72
N ASN A 98 -3.23 -7.75 21.31
CA ASN A 98 -3.11 -8.28 22.68
C ASN A 98 -3.77 -9.65 22.88
N ILE A 99 -4.06 -10.39 21.79
CA ILE A 99 -4.47 -11.79 21.88
C ILE A 99 -3.21 -12.66 21.94
N PRO A 100 -3.06 -13.50 22.99
CA PRO A 100 -1.96 -14.46 23.06
C PRO A 100 -2.06 -15.42 21.87
N LEU A 101 -0.99 -15.52 21.07
CA LEU A 101 -0.73 -16.38 19.88
C LEU A 101 -0.56 -15.62 18.55
N ASP A 102 -0.89 -14.33 18.45
CA ASP A 102 -0.82 -13.55 17.20
C ASP A 102 0.56 -12.90 16.89
N GLY A 103 1.65 -13.63 17.20
CA GLY A 103 3.03 -13.17 16.99
C GLY A 103 3.56 -13.27 15.54
N TYR A 104 4.84 -12.95 15.34
CA TYR A 104 5.58 -13.08 14.07
C TYR A 104 5.15 -12.20 12.88
N ASN A 105 4.41 -11.12 13.13
CA ASN A 105 4.10 -10.11 12.13
C ASN A 105 5.34 -9.35 11.68
N LYS A 106 5.41 -9.06 10.37
CA LYS A 106 6.48 -8.28 9.75
C LYS A 106 5.89 -7.12 8.96
N ALA A 107 6.34 -5.90 9.25
CA ALA A 107 5.95 -4.69 8.54
C ALA A 107 7.20 -3.92 8.08
N TYR A 108 7.25 -3.61 6.79
CA TYR A 108 8.31 -2.81 6.17
C TYR A 108 7.68 -1.62 5.47
N GLN A 109 8.02 -0.40 5.90
CA GLN A 109 7.55 0.84 5.30
C GLN A 109 8.74 1.66 4.84
N THR A 110 8.79 1.99 3.55
CA THR A 110 9.80 2.87 2.96
C THR A 110 9.12 4.03 2.24
N GLN A 111 9.42 5.26 2.62
CA GLN A 111 8.85 6.46 2.00
C GLN A 111 9.98 7.41 1.57
N THR A 112 9.98 7.82 0.31
CA THR A 112 10.92 8.81 -0.24
C THR A 112 10.16 9.94 -0.91
N GLY A 113 10.49 11.19 -0.57
CA GLY A 113 9.85 12.40 -1.12
C GLY A 113 9.10 13.18 -0.06
N SER A 114 7.93 13.73 -0.39
CA SER A 114 7.25 14.70 0.49
C SER A 114 5.78 14.39 0.75
N ASN A 115 5.34 14.50 2.01
CA ASN A 115 3.93 14.30 2.41
C ASN A 115 3.34 12.91 2.08
N ASN A 116 4.16 11.86 1.96
CA ASN A 116 3.63 10.51 1.79
C ASN A 116 3.11 9.96 3.13
N LYS A 117 2.06 9.14 3.08
CA LYS A 117 1.47 8.47 4.26
C LYS A 117 1.40 6.96 4.05
N ALA A 118 2.04 6.20 4.92
CA ALA A 118 2.03 4.74 4.92
C ALA A 118 1.49 4.24 6.26
N THR A 119 0.44 3.42 6.22
CA THR A 119 -0.17 2.81 7.42
C THR A 119 -0.28 1.29 7.23
N ALA A 120 0.27 0.53 8.17
CA ALA A 120 0.15 -0.92 8.22
C ALA A 120 -0.45 -1.32 9.57
N THR A 121 -1.57 -2.02 9.54
CA THR A 121 -2.20 -2.62 10.73
C THR A 121 -2.32 -4.12 10.53
N GLN A 122 -1.67 -4.90 11.38
CA GLN A 122 -1.66 -6.37 11.36
C GLN A 122 -2.12 -6.85 12.73
N LEU A 123 -3.36 -7.32 12.83
CA LEU A 123 -3.97 -7.68 14.12
C LEU A 123 -3.84 -9.17 14.46
N SER A 124 -3.71 -10.05 13.46
CA SER A 124 -3.46 -11.50 13.63
C SER A 124 -1.99 -11.85 13.43
N GLY A 125 -1.57 -13.10 13.68
CA GLY A 125 -0.17 -13.55 13.56
C GLY A 125 0.38 -13.81 12.15
N SER A 126 1.71 -13.92 12.04
CA SER A 126 2.49 -14.33 10.85
C SER A 126 2.21 -13.54 9.56
N ASN A 127 1.67 -12.32 9.65
CA ASN A 127 1.37 -11.51 8.48
C ASN A 127 2.61 -10.74 8.00
N LEU A 128 2.69 -10.50 6.69
CA LEU A 128 3.70 -9.65 6.07
C LEU A 128 3.04 -8.47 5.37
N SER A 129 3.49 -7.27 5.69
CA SER A 129 3.14 -6.03 5.01
C SER A 129 4.40 -5.32 4.53
N VAL A 130 4.47 -5.02 3.24
CA VAL A 130 5.56 -4.24 2.63
C VAL A 130 4.93 -3.09 1.87
N GLN A 131 5.26 -1.85 2.27
CA GLN A 131 4.75 -0.63 1.66
C GLN A 131 5.94 0.23 1.22
N THR A 132 6.03 0.53 -0.07
CA THR A 132 7.03 1.44 -0.64
C THR A 132 6.34 2.59 -1.36
N GLN A 133 6.66 3.83 -0.99
CA GLN A 133 6.13 5.03 -1.63
C GLN A 133 7.27 5.95 -2.05
N ALA A 134 7.31 6.33 -3.33
CA ALA A 134 8.22 7.34 -3.85
C ALA A 134 7.41 8.43 -4.56
N GLY A 135 7.65 9.70 -4.23
CA GLY A 135 6.94 10.84 -4.82
C GLY A 135 6.37 11.78 -3.76
N THR A 136 5.26 12.46 -4.07
CA THR A 136 4.66 13.43 -3.14
C THR A 136 3.17 13.22 -2.91
N ARG A 137 2.70 13.10 -1.66
CA ARG A 137 1.28 12.92 -1.27
C ARG A 137 0.67 11.54 -1.55
N ASN A 138 1.47 10.49 -1.69
CA ASN A 138 0.94 9.14 -1.84
C ASN A 138 0.37 8.62 -0.51
N GLU A 139 -0.73 7.86 -0.54
CA GLU A 139 -1.30 7.17 0.62
C GLU A 139 -1.36 5.65 0.38
N ALA A 140 -0.76 4.87 1.27
CA ALA A 140 -0.73 3.41 1.25
C ALA A 140 -1.26 2.88 2.58
N THR A 141 -2.30 2.06 2.53
CA THR A 141 -2.90 1.42 3.70
C THR A 141 -2.96 -0.09 3.52
N VAL A 142 -2.44 -0.83 4.49
CA VAL A 142 -2.62 -2.28 4.63
C VAL A 142 -3.34 -2.57 5.93
N PHE A 143 -4.41 -3.35 5.86
CA PHE A 143 -5.12 -3.89 7.01
C PHE A 143 -5.25 -5.42 6.87
N GLN A 144 -4.60 -6.14 7.78
CA GLN A 144 -4.62 -7.60 7.85
C GLN A 144 -5.18 -8.01 9.21
N SER A 145 -6.29 -8.73 9.23
CA SER A 145 -6.91 -9.19 10.48
C SER A 145 -7.60 -10.55 10.32
N ALA A 146 -7.97 -11.15 11.44
CA ALA A 146 -8.84 -12.33 11.56
C ALA A 146 -8.26 -13.70 11.16
N SER A 147 -7.05 -13.81 10.59
CA SER A 147 -6.33 -15.09 10.40
C SER A 147 -4.85 -14.90 10.05
N GLU A 148 -4.05 -15.96 10.13
CA GLU A 148 -2.59 -15.91 9.95
C GLU A 148 -2.13 -15.94 8.48
N GLY A 149 -0.90 -15.46 8.26
CA GLY A 149 -0.13 -15.74 7.03
C GLY A 149 -0.44 -14.86 5.82
N ASN A 150 -1.18 -13.76 6.00
CA ASN A 150 -1.47 -12.86 4.88
C ASN A 150 -0.22 -12.10 4.43
N LYS A 151 -0.10 -11.89 3.12
CA LYS A 151 1.00 -11.14 2.50
C LYS A 151 0.42 -9.99 1.69
N ALA A 152 0.84 -8.77 2.01
CA ALA A 152 0.46 -7.55 1.34
C ALA A 152 1.72 -6.81 0.85
N TYR A 153 1.76 -6.51 -0.45
CA TYR A 153 2.80 -5.72 -1.07
C TYR A 153 2.17 -4.52 -1.76
N GLN A 154 2.56 -3.31 -1.37
CA GLN A 154 2.13 -2.07 -2.00
C GLN A 154 3.34 -1.28 -2.45
N THR A 155 3.37 -0.91 -3.73
CA THR A 155 4.38 -0.02 -4.29
C THR A 155 3.70 1.12 -5.05
N GLN A 156 3.97 2.36 -4.64
CA GLN A 156 3.52 3.57 -5.32
C GLN A 156 4.75 4.36 -5.73
N VAL A 157 4.90 4.61 -7.03
CA VAL A 157 6.02 5.39 -7.57
C VAL A 157 5.50 6.42 -8.57
N SER A 158 6.14 7.58 -8.61
CA SER A 158 5.90 8.57 -9.66
C SER A 158 6.08 7.96 -11.05
N ALA A 159 5.24 8.36 -12.00
CA ALA A 159 5.45 7.98 -13.40
C ALA A 159 6.71 8.67 -13.98
N PRO A 160 7.56 7.95 -14.74
CA PRO A 160 8.61 8.57 -15.54
C PRO A 160 8.00 9.64 -16.46
N GLY A 161 8.60 10.84 -16.52
CA GLY A 161 8.16 11.90 -17.43
C GLY A 161 7.32 13.04 -16.82
N TYR A 162 6.87 12.92 -15.56
CA TYR A 162 6.19 14.02 -14.84
C TYR A 162 6.91 14.42 -13.54
N PRO A 163 8.19 14.85 -13.59
CA PRO A 163 8.85 15.40 -12.41
C PRO A 163 8.12 16.68 -11.96
N GLY A 164 7.37 16.59 -10.85
CA GLY A 164 6.72 17.75 -10.21
C GLY A 164 5.19 17.74 -10.13
N SER A 165 4.50 16.71 -10.64
CA SER A 165 3.05 16.56 -10.39
C SER A 165 2.79 16.10 -8.94
N PRO A 166 1.77 16.61 -8.23
CA PRO A 166 1.48 16.17 -6.87
C PRO A 166 0.88 14.77 -6.87
N ASP A 167 1.72 13.74 -6.72
CA ASP A 167 1.31 12.32 -6.73
C ASP A 167 0.40 11.91 -5.55
N LYS A 168 -0.91 12.14 -5.67
CA LYS A 168 -1.93 11.71 -4.69
C LYS A 168 -2.42 10.27 -4.91
N ASN A 169 -1.54 9.32 -5.19
CA ASN A 169 -2.00 7.94 -5.41
C ASN A 169 -2.50 7.32 -4.11
N LYS A 170 -3.55 6.51 -4.20
CA LYS A 170 -4.12 5.78 -3.06
C LYS A 170 -4.10 4.27 -3.33
N ALA A 171 -3.41 3.53 -2.46
CA ALA A 171 -3.36 2.08 -2.47
C ALA A 171 -3.93 1.54 -1.16
N ASN A 172 -4.92 0.66 -1.25
CA ASN A 172 -5.55 0.01 -0.09
C ASN A 172 -5.59 -1.51 -0.26
N ILE A 173 -5.07 -2.24 0.72
CA ILE A 173 -5.19 -3.70 0.82
C ILE A 173 -5.92 -4.03 2.12
N LEU A 174 -7.04 -4.74 2.01
CA LEU A 174 -7.80 -5.31 3.10
C LEU A 174 -7.78 -6.85 2.97
N GLN A 175 -7.26 -7.55 3.98
CA GLN A 175 -7.23 -9.02 4.01
C GLN A 175 -7.79 -9.51 5.35
N LEU A 176 -8.97 -10.15 5.30
CA LEU A 176 -9.69 -10.63 6.48
C LEU A 176 -9.69 -12.16 6.61
N GLY A 177 -9.12 -12.90 5.65
CA GLY A 177 -8.99 -14.36 5.68
C GLY A 177 -7.57 -14.84 5.92
N ALA A 178 -7.27 -16.12 5.65
CA ALA A 178 -5.94 -16.73 5.90
C ALA A 178 -5.11 -16.90 4.63
N ASN A 179 -3.78 -16.79 4.71
CA ASN A 179 -2.85 -17.05 3.60
C ASN A 179 -3.18 -16.31 2.29
N ASN A 180 -3.84 -15.15 2.39
CA ASN A 180 -4.16 -14.37 1.20
C ASN A 180 -2.92 -13.57 0.76
N THR A 181 -2.72 -13.45 -0.54
CA THR A 181 -1.65 -12.64 -1.13
C THR A 181 -2.27 -11.52 -1.96
N ALA A 182 -1.92 -10.29 -1.63
CA ALA A 182 -2.34 -9.09 -2.34
C ALA A 182 -1.11 -8.30 -2.77
N THR A 183 -1.01 -7.99 -4.06
CA THR A 183 0.05 -7.15 -4.62
C THR A 183 -0.58 -5.99 -5.36
N GLN A 184 -0.20 -4.76 -5.00
CA GLN A 184 -0.60 -3.54 -5.68
C GLN A 184 0.63 -2.77 -6.12
N MET A 185 0.67 -2.42 -7.40
CA MET A 185 1.67 -1.54 -7.97
C MET A 185 0.97 -0.39 -8.69
N GLN A 186 1.33 0.84 -8.33
CA GLN A 186 0.80 2.05 -8.95
C GLN A 186 1.95 2.93 -9.45
N ARG A 187 1.92 3.22 -10.74
CA ARG A 187 2.87 4.08 -11.45
C ARG A 187 2.09 5.19 -12.15
N GLY A 188 1.73 6.25 -11.43
CA GLY A 188 0.80 7.24 -11.97
C GLY A 188 0.58 8.45 -11.09
N VAL A 189 -0.43 9.25 -11.44
CA VAL A 189 -0.85 10.46 -10.74
C VAL A 189 -2.34 10.32 -10.41
N GLU A 190 -2.73 10.59 -9.16
CA GLU A 190 -4.14 10.51 -8.69
C GLU A 190 -4.83 9.15 -8.94
N SER A 191 -4.08 8.04 -9.01
CA SER A 191 -4.64 6.71 -9.24
C SER A 191 -5.08 6.03 -7.94
N GLU A 192 -6.18 5.27 -7.99
CA GLU A 192 -6.78 4.56 -6.85
C GLU A 192 -6.77 3.04 -7.12
N ALA A 193 -6.17 2.27 -6.22
CA ALA A 193 -6.13 0.81 -6.28
C ALA A 193 -6.62 0.24 -4.96
N SER A 194 -7.60 -0.66 -5.01
CA SER A 194 -8.10 -1.37 -3.83
C SER A 194 -8.17 -2.87 -4.06
N ILE A 195 -7.56 -3.64 -3.17
CA ILE A 195 -7.74 -5.09 -3.05
C ILE A 195 -8.46 -5.36 -1.73
N SER A 196 -9.56 -6.11 -1.80
CA SER A 196 -10.35 -6.52 -0.65
C SER A 196 -10.59 -8.03 -0.69
N GLN A 197 -9.93 -8.77 0.20
CA GLN A 197 -10.05 -10.22 0.36
C GLN A 197 -10.80 -10.48 1.68
N THR A 198 -12.13 -10.33 1.63
CA THR A 198 -12.99 -10.18 2.81
C THR A 198 -13.33 -11.50 3.50
N SER A 199 -13.18 -12.64 2.82
CA SER A 199 -13.37 -13.95 3.41
C SER A 199 -12.65 -15.05 2.63
N GLY A 200 -12.27 -16.10 3.36
CA GLY A 200 -11.65 -17.31 2.81
C GLY A 200 -10.13 -17.24 2.65
N SER A 201 -9.57 -18.35 2.22
CA SER A 201 -8.14 -18.64 2.30
C SER A 201 -7.49 -18.82 0.93
N ASN A 202 -6.20 -18.50 0.85
CA ASN A 202 -5.37 -18.70 -0.35
C ASN A 202 -5.84 -17.89 -1.57
N ASN A 203 -6.49 -16.75 -1.38
CA ASN A 203 -6.81 -15.85 -2.48
C ASN A 203 -5.57 -15.08 -2.93
N VAL A 204 -5.40 -14.92 -4.22
CA VAL A 204 -4.32 -14.14 -4.84
C VAL A 204 -4.94 -13.02 -5.66
N ALA A 205 -4.60 -11.79 -5.32
CA ALA A 205 -5.01 -10.59 -6.03
C ALA A 205 -3.78 -9.78 -6.44
N SER A 206 -3.73 -9.39 -7.71
CA SER A 206 -2.67 -8.54 -8.25
C SER A 206 -3.26 -7.39 -9.05
N GLN A 207 -2.84 -6.17 -8.73
CA GLN A 207 -3.19 -4.96 -9.49
C GLN A 207 -1.91 -4.26 -9.94
N ASP A 208 -1.75 -4.06 -11.25
CA ASP A 208 -0.72 -3.21 -11.84
C ASP A 208 -1.39 -2.04 -12.58
N GLN A 209 -1.21 -0.84 -12.04
CA GLN A 209 -1.68 0.43 -12.59
C GLN A 209 -0.49 1.21 -13.16
N GLY A 210 -0.58 1.62 -14.43
CA GLY A 210 0.36 2.57 -15.01
C GLY A 210 1.63 1.97 -15.59
N ALA A 211 1.53 0.78 -16.20
CA ALA A 211 2.63 0.13 -16.89
C ALA A 211 3.09 0.83 -18.19
N ASN A 212 2.90 2.16 -18.35
CA ASN A 212 3.35 2.92 -19.52
C ASN A 212 4.31 4.07 -19.22
N TYR A 213 5.19 4.30 -20.20
CA TYR A 213 6.27 5.29 -20.19
C TYR A 213 5.80 6.76 -20.07
N THR A 214 4.50 7.04 -20.25
CA THR A 214 3.92 8.39 -20.25
C THR A 214 2.96 8.65 -19.09
N GLY A 215 2.99 7.81 -18.04
CA GLY A 215 2.15 7.94 -16.85
C GLY A 215 0.68 7.60 -17.05
N SER A 216 0.02 7.24 -15.96
CA SER A 216 -1.44 7.05 -15.87
C SER A 216 -2.04 8.11 -14.95
N TYR A 217 -3.08 8.80 -15.40
CA TYR A 217 -3.85 9.79 -14.66
C TYR A 217 -5.22 9.22 -14.28
N ARG A 218 -5.55 9.27 -12.98
CA ARG A 218 -6.88 8.92 -12.43
C ARG A 218 -7.40 7.52 -12.82
N ALA A 219 -6.50 6.55 -12.95
CA ALA A 219 -6.90 5.16 -13.14
C ALA A 219 -7.47 4.57 -11.84
N LYS A 220 -8.47 3.69 -11.97
CA LYS A 220 -9.16 3.02 -10.85
C LYS A 220 -9.19 1.51 -11.07
N ALA A 221 -8.58 0.77 -10.14
CA ALA A 221 -8.70 -0.68 -10.08
C ALA A 221 -9.23 -1.17 -8.74
N ALA A 222 -10.22 -2.05 -8.80
CA ALA A 222 -10.78 -2.72 -7.63
C ALA A 222 -10.82 -4.24 -7.84
N ILE A 223 -10.26 -5.00 -6.89
CA ILE A 223 -10.44 -6.45 -6.78
C ILE A 223 -11.14 -6.73 -5.45
N THR A 224 -12.27 -7.41 -5.51
CA THR A 224 -12.94 -7.99 -4.34
C THR A 224 -13.03 -9.50 -4.49
N GLN A 225 -12.51 -10.24 -3.51
CA GLN A 225 -12.56 -11.70 -3.48
C GLN A 225 -13.19 -12.17 -2.17
N SER A 226 -14.25 -12.97 -2.27
CA SER A 226 -14.85 -13.70 -1.16
C SER A 226 -14.95 -15.18 -1.53
N GLY A 227 -14.24 -16.04 -0.80
CA GLY A 227 -14.12 -17.48 -1.12
C GLY A 227 -12.69 -18.00 -0.96
N ASN A 228 -12.42 -19.24 -1.39
CA ASN A 228 -11.11 -19.88 -1.24
C ASN A 228 -10.41 -20.05 -2.60
N GLY A 229 -9.11 -19.74 -2.68
CA GLY A 229 -8.30 -20.05 -3.86
C GLY A 229 -8.60 -19.20 -5.10
N ASN A 230 -9.26 -18.07 -4.95
CA ASN A 230 -9.57 -17.19 -6.08
C ASN A 230 -8.30 -16.47 -6.56
N LEU A 231 -8.15 -16.33 -7.88
CA LEU A 231 -7.07 -15.62 -8.54
C LEU A 231 -7.65 -14.47 -9.36
N ALA A 232 -7.26 -13.24 -9.04
CA ALA A 232 -7.64 -12.04 -9.76
C ALA A 232 -6.39 -11.26 -10.16
N THR A 233 -6.31 -10.88 -11.43
CA THR A 233 -5.24 -10.01 -11.94
C THR A 233 -5.84 -8.90 -12.78
N GLN A 234 -5.49 -7.66 -12.46
CA GLN A 234 -5.87 -6.47 -13.22
C GLN A 234 -4.62 -5.72 -13.66
N ASN A 235 -4.49 -5.52 -14.97
CA ASN A 235 -3.47 -4.69 -15.57
C ASN A 235 -4.16 -3.51 -16.28
N GLN A 236 -3.86 -2.28 -15.85
CA GLN A 236 -4.36 -1.07 -16.50
C GLN A 236 -3.20 -0.22 -17.01
N ARG A 237 -3.25 0.07 -18.31
CA ARG A 237 -2.31 0.92 -19.02
C ARG A 237 -3.01 2.20 -19.47
N HIS A 238 -2.33 3.34 -19.32
CA HIS A 238 -2.80 4.68 -19.67
C HIS A 238 -3.89 5.27 -18.75
N ASP A 239 -4.48 6.40 -19.15
CA ASP A 239 -5.32 7.26 -18.31
C ASP A 239 -6.78 6.79 -18.22
N TYR A 240 -7.48 7.19 -17.15
CA TYR A 240 -8.94 7.05 -16.97
C TYR A 240 -9.51 5.62 -17.05
N GLN A 241 -8.66 4.59 -16.97
CA GLN A 241 -9.11 3.20 -16.97
C GLN A 241 -9.87 2.86 -15.69
N THR A 242 -10.99 2.15 -15.82
CA THR A 242 -11.74 1.58 -14.67
C THR A 242 -11.88 0.07 -14.83
N ALA A 243 -11.36 -0.69 -13.87
CA ALA A 243 -11.37 -2.15 -13.88
C ALA A 243 -11.84 -2.65 -12.52
N THR A 244 -12.89 -3.45 -12.52
CA THR A 244 -13.42 -4.08 -11.32
C THR A 244 -13.55 -5.58 -11.54
N ILE A 245 -12.93 -6.36 -10.65
CA ILE A 245 -13.10 -7.80 -10.52
C ILE A 245 -13.80 -8.08 -9.20
N GLU A 246 -14.93 -8.78 -9.25
CA GLU A 246 -15.64 -9.33 -8.12
C GLU A 246 -15.71 -10.85 -8.27
N GLN A 247 -15.11 -11.59 -7.34
CA GLN A 247 -15.19 -13.05 -7.29
C GLN A 247 -15.83 -13.43 -5.97
N SER A 248 -17.10 -13.81 -6.00
CA SER A 248 -17.86 -14.15 -4.79
C SER A 248 -18.42 -15.57 -4.84
N GLY A 249 -18.11 -16.37 -3.81
CA GLY A 249 -18.54 -17.77 -3.76
C GLY A 249 -17.83 -18.66 -4.78
N GLY A 250 -17.84 -19.97 -4.53
CA GLY A 250 -17.11 -20.95 -5.34
C GLY A 250 -15.59 -20.81 -5.20
N GLY A 251 -14.89 -21.90 -4.90
CA GLY A 251 -13.43 -21.85 -4.87
C GLY A 251 -12.84 -21.79 -6.28
N ASN A 252 -11.57 -21.35 -6.38
CA ASN A 252 -10.75 -21.46 -7.59
C ASN A 252 -11.21 -20.64 -8.81
N ASN A 253 -11.90 -19.52 -8.61
CA ASN A 253 -12.27 -18.64 -9.73
C ASN A 253 -11.04 -17.87 -10.23
N LYS A 254 -10.92 -17.72 -11.55
CA LYS A 254 -9.84 -16.98 -12.22
C LYS A 254 -10.41 -15.82 -13.03
N ALA A 255 -9.95 -14.61 -12.74
CA ALA A 255 -10.35 -13.40 -13.44
C ALA A 255 -9.12 -12.61 -13.89
N TYR A 256 -9.08 -12.26 -15.16
CA TYR A 256 -8.00 -11.48 -15.78
C TYR A 256 -8.60 -10.29 -16.52
N GLN A 257 -8.15 -9.08 -16.18
CA GLN A 257 -8.48 -7.87 -16.95
C GLN A 257 -7.19 -7.22 -17.43
N ASP A 258 -7.10 -6.98 -18.73
CA ASP A 258 -6.04 -6.19 -19.35
C ASP A 258 -6.67 -5.07 -20.19
N GLN A 259 -6.42 -3.82 -19.80
CA GLN A 259 -6.92 -2.65 -20.50
C GLN A 259 -5.75 -1.81 -21.00
N ASP A 260 -5.78 -1.53 -22.30
CA ASP A 260 -4.78 -0.69 -22.95
C ASP A 260 -5.49 0.30 -23.90
N ALA A 261 -5.60 1.56 -23.48
CA ALA A 261 -6.07 2.64 -24.35
C ALA A 261 -4.87 3.48 -24.81
N PRO A 262 -4.30 3.23 -26.00
CA PRO A 262 -3.36 4.16 -26.59
C PRO A 262 -4.12 5.46 -26.93
N GLY A 263 -3.93 6.52 -26.15
CA GLY A 263 -4.56 7.82 -26.36
C GLY A 263 -4.08 8.87 -25.36
N ASP A 264 -3.98 10.12 -25.83
CA ASP A 264 -3.66 11.29 -25.01
C ASP A 264 -4.69 11.53 -23.89
N PHE A 265 -4.35 12.41 -22.93
CA PHE A 265 -5.10 12.91 -21.77
C PHE A 265 -6.61 13.24 -21.96
N ILE A 266 -7.15 13.12 -23.17
CA ILE A 266 -8.48 13.57 -23.60
C ILE A 266 -9.38 12.40 -24.05
N THR A 267 -8.84 11.20 -24.24
CA THR A 267 -9.65 10.04 -24.67
C THR A 267 -10.35 9.37 -23.50
N PRO A 268 -11.64 8.97 -23.61
CA PRO A 268 -12.30 8.17 -22.59
C PRO A 268 -11.53 6.87 -22.31
N GLY A 269 -11.27 6.57 -21.03
CA GLY A 269 -10.68 5.29 -20.64
C GLY A 269 -11.66 4.12 -20.87
N ASN A 270 -11.14 2.90 -20.86
CA ASN A 270 -11.96 1.69 -20.94
C ASN A 270 -12.55 1.36 -19.56
N THR A 271 -13.73 0.74 -19.57
CA THR A 271 -14.39 0.18 -18.39
C THR A 271 -14.50 -1.35 -18.54
N ALA A 272 -13.93 -2.09 -17.60
CA ALA A 272 -13.96 -3.54 -17.54
C ALA A 272 -14.59 -3.99 -16.22
N TYR A 273 -15.60 -4.85 -16.28
CA TYR A 273 -16.24 -5.44 -15.11
C TYR A 273 -16.35 -6.96 -15.27
N ILE A 274 -15.73 -7.71 -14.36
CA ILE A 274 -15.91 -9.16 -14.21
C ILE A 274 -16.60 -9.40 -12.86
N SER A 275 -17.73 -10.10 -12.89
CA SER A 275 -18.41 -10.64 -11.71
C SER A 275 -18.54 -12.16 -11.87
N GLN A 276 -17.87 -12.90 -11.00
CA GLN A 276 -17.91 -14.36 -10.93
C GLN A 276 -18.57 -14.73 -9.60
N ASN A 277 -19.89 -14.92 -9.64
CA ASN A 277 -20.71 -15.21 -8.47
C ASN A 277 -21.15 -16.67 -8.52
N GLY A 278 -21.03 -17.42 -7.43
CA GLY A 278 -21.57 -18.78 -7.36
C GLY A 278 -20.56 -19.87 -7.75
N GLY A 279 -21.00 -20.93 -8.45
CA GLY A 279 -20.25 -22.20 -8.57
C GLY A 279 -18.77 -22.01 -8.92
N GLY A 280 -17.86 -22.72 -8.25
CA GLY A 280 -16.43 -22.49 -8.41
C GLY A 280 -15.86 -22.81 -9.80
N SER A 281 -14.57 -22.58 -9.97
CA SER A 281 -13.80 -22.84 -11.20
C SER A 281 -14.22 -22.00 -12.41
N HIS A 282 -14.73 -20.79 -12.20
CA HIS A 282 -14.95 -19.85 -13.30
C HIS A 282 -13.64 -19.35 -13.91
N ILE A 283 -13.64 -19.08 -15.21
CA ILE A 283 -12.57 -18.36 -15.90
C ILE A 283 -13.20 -17.21 -16.68
N ALA A 284 -12.74 -15.99 -16.40
CA ALA A 284 -13.10 -14.80 -17.15
C ALA A 284 -11.84 -14.04 -17.53
N SER A 285 -11.74 -13.67 -18.80
CA SER A 285 -10.69 -12.81 -19.32
C SER A 285 -11.31 -11.70 -20.15
N GLN A 286 -10.95 -10.46 -19.85
CA GLN A 286 -11.33 -9.29 -20.63
C GLN A 286 -10.07 -8.56 -21.07
N THR A 287 -9.95 -8.36 -22.37
CA THR A 287 -8.89 -7.56 -22.99
C THR A 287 -9.53 -6.43 -23.79
N GLN A 288 -9.17 -5.17 -23.51
CA GLN A 288 -9.72 -4.01 -24.22
C GLN A 288 -8.59 -3.14 -24.79
N PHE A 289 -8.54 -3.03 -26.11
CA PHE A 289 -7.63 -2.19 -26.87
C PHE A 289 -8.37 -1.01 -27.52
N GLY A 290 -7.89 0.22 -27.28
CA GLY A 290 -8.50 1.46 -27.79
C GLY A 290 -9.23 2.24 -26.69
N SER A 291 -9.99 3.29 -27.04
CA SER A 291 -10.59 4.22 -26.06
C SER A 291 -12.10 4.03 -25.88
N GLY A 292 -12.60 4.18 -24.65
CA GLY A 292 -14.04 4.20 -24.35
C GLY A 292 -14.75 2.86 -24.50
N ASN A 293 -14.02 1.74 -24.49
CA ASN A 293 -14.63 0.42 -24.54
C ASN A 293 -15.25 0.04 -23.19
N VAL A 294 -16.40 -0.61 -23.20
CA VAL A 294 -17.08 -1.16 -22.03
C VAL A 294 -17.21 -2.68 -22.20
N ALA A 295 -16.66 -3.46 -21.27
CA ALA A 295 -16.75 -4.92 -21.23
C ALA A 295 -17.31 -5.36 -19.88
N THR A 296 -18.43 -6.09 -19.92
CA THR A 296 -19.06 -6.69 -18.74
C THR A 296 -19.09 -8.21 -18.90
N THR A 297 -18.71 -8.95 -17.87
CA THR A 297 -18.80 -10.41 -17.80
C THR A 297 -19.42 -10.80 -16.46
N LEU A 298 -20.55 -11.49 -16.52
CA LEU A 298 -21.27 -12.04 -15.37
C LEU A 298 -21.32 -13.56 -15.50
N GLN A 299 -20.80 -14.29 -14.51
CA GLN A 299 -20.81 -15.75 -14.48
C GLN A 299 -21.44 -16.23 -13.16
N GLY A 300 -22.50 -17.05 -13.26
CA GLY A 300 -23.33 -17.52 -12.13
C GLY A 300 -23.17 -19.02 -11.78
N ALA A 301 -22.94 -19.86 -12.79
CA ALA A 301 -22.91 -21.33 -12.67
C ALA A 301 -21.48 -21.91 -12.76
N SER A 302 -21.18 -23.03 -12.11
CA SER A 302 -19.81 -23.57 -12.02
C SER A 302 -19.16 -23.82 -13.39
N GLY A 303 -17.86 -23.52 -13.50
CA GLY A 303 -17.07 -23.89 -14.68
C GLY A 303 -17.25 -23.02 -15.93
N ASN A 304 -17.98 -21.91 -15.81
CA ASN A 304 -18.15 -20.96 -16.92
C ASN A 304 -16.82 -20.36 -17.39
N GLN A 305 -16.67 -20.23 -18.71
CA GLN A 305 -15.52 -19.62 -19.36
C GLN A 305 -15.97 -18.48 -20.27
N SER A 306 -15.41 -17.29 -20.08
CA SER A 306 -15.68 -16.09 -20.87
C SER A 306 -14.36 -15.44 -21.29
N TYR A 307 -14.24 -15.17 -22.59
CA TYR A 307 -13.10 -14.46 -23.17
C TYR A 307 -13.66 -13.31 -24.00
N VAL A 308 -13.48 -12.08 -23.53
CA VAL A 308 -13.90 -10.86 -24.23
C VAL A 308 -12.65 -10.16 -24.72
N THR A 309 -12.54 -9.95 -26.03
CA THR A 309 -11.54 -9.06 -26.63
C THR A 309 -12.27 -7.95 -27.36
N GLN A 310 -11.99 -6.70 -27.02
CA GLN A 310 -12.48 -5.53 -27.75
C GLN A 310 -11.30 -4.78 -28.35
N THR A 311 -11.40 -4.40 -29.61
CA THR A 311 -10.40 -3.60 -30.33
C THR A 311 -11.11 -2.47 -31.06
N GLY A 312 -10.66 -1.24 -30.87
CA GLY A 312 -11.27 -0.03 -31.43
C GLY A 312 -11.84 0.88 -30.35
N ASN A 313 -12.68 1.84 -30.75
CA ASN A 313 -13.19 2.87 -29.85
C ASN A 313 -14.70 2.71 -29.60
N GLY A 314 -15.14 2.88 -28.36
CA GLY A 314 -16.56 2.90 -27.99
C GLY A 314 -17.28 1.55 -28.06
N ASN A 315 -16.56 0.42 -28.06
CA ASN A 315 -17.20 -0.90 -28.14
C ASN A 315 -17.90 -1.24 -26.83
N VAL A 316 -19.09 -1.85 -26.88
CA VAL A 316 -19.80 -2.36 -25.71
C VAL A 316 -19.96 -3.88 -25.84
N SER A 317 -19.52 -4.62 -24.82
CA SER A 317 -19.64 -6.08 -24.74
C SER A 317 -20.25 -6.46 -23.40
N SER A 318 -21.23 -7.37 -23.42
CA SER A 318 -21.83 -7.93 -22.21
C SER A 318 -21.97 -9.43 -22.39
N VAL A 319 -21.29 -10.19 -21.53
CA VAL A 319 -21.38 -11.65 -21.45
C VAL A 319 -22.08 -12.01 -20.15
N SER A 320 -23.12 -12.83 -20.22
CA SER A 320 -23.83 -13.35 -19.06
C SER A 320 -24.00 -14.87 -19.21
N GLN A 321 -23.38 -15.63 -18.32
CA GLN A 321 -23.43 -17.10 -18.30
C GLN A 321 -24.01 -17.57 -16.96
N ASN A 322 -25.32 -17.80 -16.94
CA ASN A 322 -26.10 -18.06 -15.71
C ASN A 322 -26.88 -19.39 -15.75
N ARG A 323 -26.40 -20.41 -16.48
CA ARG A 323 -27.07 -21.73 -16.48
C ARG A 323 -26.21 -22.79 -15.85
#